data_AF-A0A5M4B734-F1
#
_entry.id   AF-A0A5M4B734-F1
#
_cell.length_a   1.000
_cell.length_b   1.000
_cell.length_c   1.000
_cell.angle_alpha   90.00
_cell.angle_beta   90.00
_cell.angle_gamma   90.00
#
_symmetry.space_group_name_H-M   'P 1'
#
loop_
_entity.id
_entity.type
_entity.pdbx_description
1 polymer ?
#
loop_
_entity_poly.entity_id
_entity_poly.type
_entity_poly.pdbx_seq_one_letter_code
_entity_poly.pdbx_strand_id
1 'polypeptide(L)'
;MKSKFETFPTGNIFSGYAPEGEYVRDQVLQNQYDTISFGGIGWDNVKRIDLSYLKDLKSIRDLTIVHDNDTIITGFEALYSLPNLRRINLMWFNDAFQTENNEVFDISQCKNLTEFIGALHKNIINFEKCERLEHIQIRHFSDENFSRLSLLKNLKKVRFAQFLCKTAKGLENLSNLEEIWLQMGSKLEDISDVSNCENLKILNIESCRKLKDIQLKSKTLQKVIFLQKIQSIDFVKDCPKLDFLQFKELIDGNLQPAIEAKLKEVYFGTKKPNYTHSNKELTAILNELQKKITL
;
A
#
# COMPACT_ATOMS: atom_id res chain seq x y z
N MET A 1 -5.24 14.90 3.01
CA MET A 1 -6.02 13.90 3.77
C MET A 1 -5.02 12.96 4.42
N LYS A 2 -5.07 12.75 5.74
CA LYS A 2 -4.37 11.60 6.36
C LYS A 2 -4.80 10.34 5.60
N SER A 3 -3.88 9.51 5.14
CA SER A 3 -4.19 8.27 4.43
C SER A 3 -4.97 7.33 5.35
N LYS A 4 -6.30 7.39 5.26
CA LYS A 4 -7.28 6.61 6.04
C LYS A 4 -7.30 5.12 5.64
N PHE A 5 -6.15 4.50 5.40
CA PHE A 5 -6.04 3.16 4.82
C PHE A 5 -4.99 2.26 5.48
N GLU A 6 -4.41 2.68 6.61
CA GLU A 6 -3.71 1.77 7.51
C GLU A 6 -4.73 0.72 7.98
N THR A 7 -4.54 -0.54 7.59
CA THR A 7 -5.22 -1.66 8.22
C THR A 7 -4.69 -1.68 9.65
N PHE A 8 -5.49 -1.29 10.63
CA PHE A 8 -5.10 -1.43 12.03
C PHE A 8 -5.14 -2.91 12.40
N PRO A 9 -4.27 -3.37 13.32
CA PRO A 9 -4.36 -4.72 13.83
C PRO A 9 -5.76 -5.00 14.35
N THR A 10 -6.27 -6.21 14.11
CA THR A 10 -7.59 -6.64 14.62
C THR A 10 -7.34 -7.76 15.61
N GLY A 11 -7.92 -7.73 16.81
CA GLY A 11 -7.73 -8.81 17.79
C GLY A 11 -7.49 -8.30 19.19
N ASN A 12 -7.00 -9.19 20.05
CA ASN A 12 -6.65 -8.87 21.42
C ASN A 12 -5.19 -8.40 21.45
N ILE A 13 -5.00 -7.10 21.69
CA ILE A 13 -3.74 -6.42 21.44
C ILE A 13 -2.97 -6.23 22.74
N PHE A 14 -1.75 -6.77 22.77
CA PHE A 14 -0.71 -6.26 23.66
C PHE A 14 -0.05 -5.05 23.02
N SER A 15 -0.19 -3.88 23.64
CA SER A 15 0.56 -2.66 23.30
C SER A 15 1.35 -2.25 24.52
N GLY A 16 2.67 -2.29 24.46
CA GLY A 16 3.49 -2.04 25.65
C GLY A 16 4.96 -1.83 25.35
N TYR A 17 5.63 -1.07 26.23
CA TYR A 17 7.08 -0.83 26.19
C TYR A 17 7.80 -2.18 26.16
N ALA A 18 8.99 -2.23 25.56
CA ALA A 18 9.81 -3.43 25.52
C ALA A 18 10.93 -3.35 26.58
N PRO A 19 10.66 -3.35 27.90
CA PRO A 19 11.75 -3.28 28.86
C PRO A 19 12.47 -4.63 28.95
N GLU A 20 11.75 -5.76 29.04
CA GLU A 20 12.35 -7.09 29.23
C GLU A 20 11.42 -8.19 28.66
N GLY A 21 11.99 -9.17 27.95
CA GLY A 21 11.23 -10.17 27.18
C GLY A 21 10.34 -11.11 28.00
N GLU A 22 10.67 -11.36 29.27
CA GLU A 22 9.87 -12.22 30.16
C GLU A 22 8.54 -11.59 30.54
N TYR A 23 8.52 -10.29 30.86
CA TYR A 23 7.28 -9.58 31.19
C TYR A 23 6.27 -9.61 30.03
N VAL A 24 6.72 -9.31 28.81
CA VAL A 24 5.86 -9.33 27.63
C VAL A 24 5.32 -10.73 27.39
N ARG A 25 6.19 -11.74 27.48
CA ARG A 25 5.81 -13.15 27.34
C ARG A 25 4.70 -13.52 28.32
N ASP A 26 4.86 -13.20 29.59
CA ASP A 26 3.89 -13.53 30.63
C ASP A 26 2.55 -12.82 30.41
N GLN A 27 2.58 -11.53 30.03
CA GLN A 27 1.36 -10.79 29.70
C GLN A 27 0.61 -11.39 28.50
N VAL A 28 1.34 -11.79 27.45
CA VAL A 28 0.76 -12.45 26.27
C VAL A 28 0.12 -13.78 26.62
N LEU A 29 0.79 -14.59 27.43
CA LEU A 29 0.25 -15.89 27.84
C LEU A 29 -0.95 -15.74 28.77
N GLN A 30 -0.87 -14.86 29.77
CA GLN A 30 -1.94 -14.66 30.77
C GLN A 30 -3.22 -14.12 30.12
N ASN A 31 -3.09 -13.16 29.20
CA ASN A 31 -4.23 -12.48 28.60
C ASN A 31 -4.61 -13.05 27.23
N GLN A 32 -3.90 -14.08 26.76
CA GLN A 32 -4.13 -14.74 25.46
C GLN A 32 -4.14 -13.73 24.30
N TYR A 33 -3.16 -12.83 24.28
CA TYR A 33 -3.00 -11.89 23.18
C TYR A 33 -2.64 -12.66 21.89
N ASP A 34 -3.21 -12.22 20.78
CA ASP A 34 -2.92 -12.72 19.42
C ASP A 34 -2.21 -11.66 18.56
N THR A 35 -2.13 -10.44 19.08
CA THR A 35 -1.52 -9.29 18.44
C THR A 35 -0.53 -8.65 19.39
N ILE A 36 0.68 -8.40 18.90
CA ILE A 36 1.71 -7.65 19.62
C ILE A 36 2.04 -6.39 18.84
N SER A 37 2.01 -5.25 19.51
CA SER A 37 2.45 -3.96 18.97
C SER A 37 3.52 -3.36 19.89
N PHE A 38 4.76 -3.35 19.41
CA PHE A 38 5.84 -2.59 20.03
C PHE A 38 5.89 -1.19 19.44
N GLY A 39 5.94 -0.16 20.28
CA GLY A 39 6.15 1.23 19.88
C GLY A 39 4.92 2.12 19.84
N GLY A 40 5.17 3.42 19.67
CA GLY A 40 4.15 4.49 19.68
C GLY A 40 4.77 5.87 19.88
N ILE A 41 3.96 6.91 19.86
CA ILE A 41 4.41 8.30 20.13
C ILE A 41 4.95 8.39 21.56
N GLY A 42 6.19 8.88 21.73
CA GLY A 42 6.86 9.03 23.03
C GLY A 42 7.79 7.88 23.41
N TRP A 43 8.18 7.04 22.44
CA TRP A 43 9.00 5.84 22.64
C TRP A 43 10.39 5.99 22.01
N ASP A 44 10.76 7.25 21.78
CA ASP A 44 11.89 7.72 20.98
C ASP A 44 13.27 7.35 21.57
N ASN A 45 13.28 6.65 22.71
CA ASN A 45 14.48 6.26 23.45
C ASN A 45 14.73 4.74 23.50
N VAL A 46 13.88 3.91 22.87
CA VAL A 46 14.11 2.45 22.82
C VAL A 46 15.26 2.16 21.85
N LYS A 47 16.43 1.82 22.41
CA LYS A 47 17.62 1.52 21.59
C LYS A 47 17.68 0.08 21.09
N ARG A 48 16.93 -0.84 21.71
CA ARG A 48 17.00 -2.27 21.37
C ARG A 48 15.67 -2.98 21.57
N ILE A 49 15.32 -3.87 20.64
CA ILE A 49 14.22 -4.82 20.74
C ILE A 49 14.76 -6.21 20.41
N ASP A 50 14.72 -7.13 21.36
CA ASP A 50 15.03 -8.54 21.13
C ASP A 50 13.75 -9.35 20.96
N LEU A 51 13.57 -10.00 19.82
CA LEU A 51 12.39 -10.80 19.49
C LEU A 51 12.54 -12.27 19.92
N SER A 52 13.69 -12.69 20.46
CA SER A 52 14.01 -14.09 20.75
C SER A 52 12.95 -14.81 21.61
N TYR A 53 12.34 -14.10 22.56
CA TYR A 53 11.32 -14.64 23.46
C TYR A 53 9.98 -14.92 22.79
N LEU A 54 9.72 -14.35 21.60
CA LEU A 54 8.47 -14.56 20.88
C LEU A 54 8.29 -16.00 20.41
N LYS A 55 9.39 -16.78 20.31
CA LYS A 55 9.36 -18.15 19.78
C LYS A 55 8.33 -19.06 20.46
N ASP A 56 8.00 -18.81 21.72
CA ASP A 56 7.07 -19.63 22.50
C ASP A 56 5.61 -19.13 22.43
N LEU A 57 5.37 -17.96 21.83
CA LEU A 57 4.05 -17.31 21.78
C LEU A 57 3.25 -17.75 20.55
N LYS A 58 2.86 -19.03 20.53
CA LYS A 58 2.23 -19.66 19.35
C LYS A 58 0.86 -19.08 18.96
N SER A 59 0.20 -18.34 19.85
CA SER A 59 -1.06 -17.62 19.57
C SER A 59 -0.87 -16.42 18.64
N ILE A 60 0.35 -15.89 18.54
CA ILE A 60 0.60 -14.64 17.84
C ILE A 60 0.34 -14.78 16.35
N ARG A 61 -0.53 -13.90 15.87
CA ARG A 61 -0.98 -13.78 14.50
C ARG A 61 -0.44 -12.51 13.84
N ASP A 62 -0.40 -11.42 14.61
CA ASP A 62 -0.05 -10.09 14.11
C ASP A 62 1.08 -9.50 14.95
N LEU A 63 2.19 -9.13 14.30
CA LEU A 63 3.30 -8.42 14.93
C LEU A 63 3.45 -7.05 14.28
N THR A 64 3.38 -5.99 15.09
CA THR A 64 3.72 -4.63 14.71
C THR A 64 4.93 -4.15 15.51
N ILE A 65 5.91 -3.61 14.82
CA ILE A 65 7.05 -2.92 15.42
C ILE A 65 7.08 -1.52 14.82
N VAL A 66 6.85 -0.54 15.67
CA VAL A 66 6.97 0.89 15.40
C VAL A 66 8.19 1.37 16.15
N HIS A 67 9.23 1.80 15.46
CA HIS A 67 10.46 2.24 16.13
C HIS A 67 11.11 3.40 15.41
N ASP A 68 11.99 4.07 16.14
CA ASP A 68 12.79 5.19 15.64
C ASP A 68 14.08 4.69 15.00
N ASN A 69 14.72 5.57 14.23
CA ASN A 69 15.85 5.25 13.36
C ASN A 69 17.05 4.57 14.05
N ASP A 70 17.19 4.72 15.36
CA ASP A 70 18.34 4.22 16.12
C ASP A 70 18.06 2.93 16.92
N THR A 71 16.87 2.33 16.75
CA THR A 71 16.54 1.07 17.42
C THR A 71 17.16 -0.12 16.70
N ILE A 72 17.94 -0.91 17.44
CA ILE A 72 18.50 -2.18 16.99
C ILE A 72 17.48 -3.29 17.24
N ILE A 73 17.15 -4.07 16.21
CA ILE A 73 16.26 -5.23 16.37
C ILE A 73 17.06 -6.52 16.18
N THR A 74 16.85 -7.48 17.07
CA THR A 74 17.49 -8.80 17.04
C THR A 74 16.50 -9.94 17.20
N GLY A 75 16.91 -11.16 16.85
CA GLY A 75 16.16 -12.39 17.18
C GLY A 75 15.02 -12.71 16.21
N PHE A 76 15.14 -12.32 14.95
CA PHE A 76 14.14 -12.56 13.91
C PHE A 76 13.82 -14.05 13.71
N GLU A 77 14.78 -14.94 14.00
CA GLU A 77 14.56 -16.39 13.91
C GLU A 77 13.40 -16.89 14.77
N ALA A 78 13.08 -16.20 15.87
CA ALA A 78 11.92 -16.53 16.70
C ALA A 78 10.61 -16.51 15.91
N LEU A 79 10.49 -15.58 14.94
CA LEU A 79 9.30 -15.41 14.12
C LEU A 79 9.05 -16.61 13.21
N TYR A 80 10.10 -17.32 12.79
CA TYR A 80 9.99 -18.49 11.91
C TYR A 80 9.26 -19.65 12.59
N SER A 81 9.25 -19.65 13.93
CA SER A 81 8.62 -20.69 14.74
C SER A 81 7.15 -20.40 15.05
N LEU A 82 6.60 -19.25 14.64
CA LEU A 82 5.24 -18.82 14.94
C LEU A 82 4.24 -19.38 13.92
N PRO A 83 3.44 -20.41 14.27
CA PRO A 83 2.59 -21.12 13.31
C PRO A 83 1.41 -20.26 12.84
N ASN A 84 0.98 -19.28 13.63
CA ASN A 84 -0.19 -18.46 13.31
C ASN A 84 0.17 -17.08 12.75
N LEU A 85 1.46 -16.74 12.63
CA LEU A 85 1.90 -15.43 12.18
C LEU A 85 1.48 -15.19 10.73
N ARG A 86 0.55 -14.24 10.54
CA ARG A 86 -0.05 -13.85 9.26
C ARG A 86 0.31 -12.44 8.84
N ARG A 87 0.59 -11.56 9.81
CA ARG A 87 0.89 -10.16 9.54
C ARG A 87 2.16 -9.73 10.26
N ILE A 88 3.05 -9.10 9.49
CA ILE A 88 4.23 -8.42 10.02
C ILE A 88 4.20 -6.98 9.52
N ASN A 89 4.26 -6.05 10.46
CA ASN A 89 4.23 -4.63 10.21
C ASN A 89 5.43 -3.94 10.86
N LEU A 90 6.41 -3.63 10.03
CA LEU A 90 7.66 -2.98 10.39
C LEU A 90 7.54 -1.49 10.04
N MET A 91 6.64 -0.78 10.74
CA MET A 91 6.36 0.63 10.46
C MET A 91 7.58 1.48 10.78
N TRP A 92 7.76 2.53 9.99
CA TRP A 92 8.84 3.51 10.12
C TRP A 92 10.26 3.01 9.88
N PHE A 93 10.49 1.72 9.60
CA PHE A 93 11.75 1.21 9.06
C PHE A 93 12.17 2.03 7.83
N ASN A 94 13.14 2.91 7.97
CA ASN A 94 13.74 3.65 6.87
C ASN A 94 15.17 3.13 6.66
N ASP A 95 15.96 3.84 5.87
CA ASP A 95 17.34 3.43 5.56
C ASP A 95 18.26 3.36 6.79
N ALA A 96 17.83 3.89 7.95
CA ALA A 96 18.57 3.84 9.20
C ALA A 96 18.28 2.60 10.06
N PHE A 97 17.41 1.69 9.61
CA PHE A 97 17.15 0.43 10.31
C PHE A 97 18.45 -0.35 10.56
N GLN A 98 18.64 -0.78 11.81
CA GLN A 98 19.83 -1.48 12.25
C GLN A 98 19.48 -2.84 12.83
N THR A 99 20.24 -3.84 12.39
CA THR A 99 20.30 -5.18 12.99
C THR A 99 21.63 -5.33 13.68
N GLU A 100 21.67 -6.01 14.83
CA GLU A 100 22.95 -6.38 15.43
C GLU A 100 23.65 -7.44 14.55
N ASN A 101 24.98 -7.37 14.45
CA ASN A 101 25.79 -8.37 13.74
C ASN A 101 25.38 -8.65 12.28
N ASN A 102 24.71 -7.71 11.61
CA ASN A 102 24.11 -7.90 10.28
C ASN A 102 23.13 -9.09 10.21
N GLU A 103 22.40 -9.37 11.30
CA GLU A 103 21.33 -10.37 11.29
C GLU A 103 20.41 -10.17 10.07
N VAL A 104 20.03 -11.26 9.42
CA VAL A 104 19.17 -11.24 8.24
C VAL A 104 17.80 -11.80 8.61
N PHE A 105 16.77 -11.02 8.34
CA PHE A 105 15.40 -11.46 8.40
C PHE A 105 14.95 -12.00 7.03
N ASP A 106 14.92 -13.32 6.91
CA ASP A 106 14.37 -14.01 5.75
C ASP A 106 12.85 -14.17 5.93
N ILE A 107 12.08 -13.23 5.36
CA ILE A 107 10.62 -13.20 5.51
C ILE A 107 9.99 -14.49 4.98
N SER A 108 10.60 -15.14 3.99
CA SER A 108 10.08 -16.38 3.40
C SER A 108 10.03 -17.55 4.37
N GLN A 109 10.68 -17.46 5.53
CA GLN A 109 10.57 -18.45 6.60
C GLN A 109 9.26 -18.31 7.40
N CYS A 110 8.59 -17.16 7.35
CA CYS A 110 7.26 -16.96 7.92
C CYS A 110 6.19 -17.58 7.00
N LYS A 111 6.04 -18.91 7.01
CA LYS A 111 5.29 -19.68 6.00
C LYS A 111 3.79 -19.34 5.90
N ASN A 112 3.20 -18.70 6.90
CA ASN A 112 1.77 -18.35 6.93
C ASN A 112 1.51 -16.85 6.69
N LEU A 113 2.53 -16.09 6.30
CA LEU A 113 2.42 -14.64 6.12
C LEU A 113 1.50 -14.31 4.93
N THR A 114 0.46 -13.51 5.21
CA THR A 114 -0.50 -12.99 4.22
C THR A 114 -0.40 -11.48 4.05
N GLU A 115 0.18 -10.76 5.02
CA GLU A 115 0.38 -9.31 4.95
C GLU A 115 1.79 -8.92 5.42
N PHE A 116 2.48 -8.12 4.60
CA PHE A 116 3.78 -7.54 4.95
C PHE A 116 3.78 -6.03 4.72
N ILE A 117 4.20 -5.28 5.74
CA ILE A 117 4.33 -3.83 5.69
C ILE A 117 5.73 -3.45 6.18
N GLY A 118 6.48 -2.67 5.41
CA GLY A 118 7.83 -2.23 5.79
C GLY A 118 8.57 -1.51 4.68
N ALA A 119 9.82 -1.10 4.93
CA ALA A 119 10.76 -0.75 3.86
C ALA A 119 11.56 -1.96 3.43
N LEU A 120 11.95 -2.00 2.14
CA LEU A 120 13.03 -2.91 1.74
C LEU A 120 14.35 -2.40 2.30
N HIS A 121 14.96 -3.24 3.13
CA HIS A 121 16.28 -3.04 3.68
C HIS A 121 17.16 -4.21 3.28
N LYS A 122 18.48 -4.02 3.18
CA LYS A 122 19.44 -5.08 2.80
C LYS A 122 19.38 -6.33 3.70
N ASN A 123 18.98 -6.16 4.95
CA ASN A 123 18.83 -7.25 5.94
C ASN A 123 17.44 -7.91 5.92
N ILE A 124 16.51 -7.44 5.08
CA ILE A 124 15.16 -8.01 4.94
C ILE A 124 15.05 -8.58 3.54
N ILE A 125 14.99 -9.91 3.42
CA ILE A 125 15.14 -10.61 2.13
C ILE A 125 13.97 -11.55 1.82
N ASN A 126 13.92 -11.98 0.56
CA ASN A 126 13.03 -13.04 0.05
C ASN A 126 11.53 -12.79 0.23
N PHE A 127 11.08 -11.54 0.35
CA PHE A 127 9.64 -11.25 0.36
C PHE A 127 8.94 -11.73 -0.92
N GLU A 128 9.65 -11.76 -2.05
CA GLU A 128 9.20 -12.27 -3.35
C GLU A 128 8.94 -13.78 -3.37
N LYS A 129 9.39 -14.51 -2.35
CA LYS A 129 9.17 -15.96 -2.18
C LYS A 129 7.98 -16.27 -1.26
N CYS A 130 7.32 -15.25 -0.71
CA CYS A 130 6.21 -15.42 0.23
C CYS A 130 4.88 -15.61 -0.53
N GLU A 131 4.68 -16.77 -1.14
CA GLU A 131 3.58 -17.04 -2.08
C GLU A 131 2.17 -16.85 -1.51
N ARG A 132 2.01 -16.84 -0.18
CA ARG A 132 0.73 -16.60 0.51
C ARG A 132 0.41 -15.12 0.75
N LEU A 133 1.30 -14.21 0.40
CA LEU A 133 1.03 -12.78 0.53
C LEU A 133 -0.18 -12.40 -0.31
N GLU A 134 -1.15 -11.79 0.36
CA GLU A 134 -2.33 -11.18 -0.24
C GLU A 134 -2.18 -9.65 -0.29
N HIS A 135 -1.53 -9.07 0.70
CA HIS A 135 -1.34 -7.63 0.82
C HIS A 135 0.13 -7.28 1.09
N ILE A 136 0.65 -6.31 0.34
CA ILE A 136 1.97 -5.72 0.64
C ILE A 136 1.90 -4.20 0.69
N GLN A 137 2.67 -3.63 1.61
CA GLN A 137 2.99 -2.20 1.63
C GLN A 137 4.49 -2.03 1.79
N ILE A 138 5.15 -1.64 0.70
CA ILE A 138 6.60 -1.56 0.63
C ILE A 138 7.05 -0.12 0.41
N ARG A 139 8.05 0.31 1.18
CA ARG A 139 8.80 1.55 0.93
C ARG A 139 10.18 1.26 0.34
N HIS A 140 10.75 2.24 -0.35
CA HIS A 140 12.12 2.20 -0.87
C HIS A 140 12.35 1.07 -1.88
N PHE A 141 11.36 0.81 -2.74
CA PHE A 141 11.47 -0.20 -3.79
C PHE A 141 12.31 0.33 -4.97
N SER A 142 13.53 -0.18 -5.11
CA SER A 142 14.55 0.37 -6.02
C SER A 142 14.60 -0.27 -7.41
N ASP A 143 13.81 -1.31 -7.67
CA ASP A 143 13.83 -2.02 -8.95
C ASP A 143 13.31 -1.14 -10.09
N GLU A 144 13.68 -1.47 -11.33
CA GLU A 144 13.26 -0.70 -12.52
C GLU A 144 11.76 -0.84 -12.81
N ASN A 145 11.14 -1.94 -12.37
CA ASN A 145 9.71 -2.25 -12.50
C ASN A 145 9.31 -3.29 -11.45
N PHE A 146 8.05 -3.75 -11.47
CA PHE A 146 7.48 -4.66 -10.47
C PHE A 146 7.62 -6.16 -10.83
N SER A 147 8.47 -6.53 -11.79
CA SER A 147 8.61 -7.94 -12.21
C SER A 147 9.05 -8.88 -11.08
N ARG A 148 9.70 -8.36 -10.04
CA ARG A 148 10.06 -9.11 -8.83
C ARG A 148 8.85 -9.70 -8.10
N LEU A 149 7.65 -9.15 -8.31
CA LEU A 149 6.41 -9.66 -7.70
C LEU A 149 5.80 -10.85 -8.45
N SER A 150 6.35 -11.25 -9.59
CA SER A 150 5.72 -12.19 -10.53
C SER A 150 5.28 -13.53 -9.92
N LEU A 151 5.92 -14.01 -8.84
CA LEU A 151 5.57 -15.25 -8.14
C LEU A 151 4.45 -15.09 -7.09
N LEU A 152 4.13 -13.87 -6.68
CA LEU A 152 3.18 -13.58 -5.61
C LEU A 152 1.72 -13.58 -6.10
N LYS A 153 1.27 -14.71 -6.65
CA LYS A 153 -0.02 -14.83 -7.36
C LYS A 153 -1.26 -14.60 -6.48
N ASN A 154 -1.12 -14.67 -5.16
CA ASN A 154 -2.22 -14.41 -4.23
C ASN A 154 -2.39 -12.92 -3.90
N LEU A 155 -1.53 -12.04 -4.41
CA LEU A 155 -1.64 -10.60 -4.16
C LEU A 155 -2.96 -10.03 -4.69
N LYS A 156 -3.71 -9.43 -3.76
CA LYS A 156 -4.94 -8.68 -4.02
C LYS A 156 -4.71 -7.18 -3.92
N LYS A 157 -3.75 -6.74 -3.09
CA LYS A 157 -3.48 -5.32 -2.86
C LYS A 157 -1.99 -5.06 -2.79
N VAL A 158 -1.53 -4.08 -3.56
CA VAL A 158 -0.15 -3.61 -3.50
C VAL A 158 -0.11 -2.12 -3.19
N ARG A 159 0.77 -1.76 -2.26
CA ARG A 159 1.08 -0.37 -1.96
C ARG A 159 2.58 -0.17 -2.01
N PHE A 160 3.01 0.81 -2.79
CA PHE A 160 4.40 1.21 -2.88
C PHE A 160 4.53 2.69 -2.58
N ALA A 161 5.47 3.05 -1.72
CA ALA A 161 5.86 4.43 -1.48
C ALA A 161 7.36 4.62 -1.70
N GLN A 162 7.78 5.79 -2.19
CA GLN A 162 9.20 6.12 -2.41
C GLN A 162 9.92 5.06 -3.25
N PHE A 163 9.38 4.74 -4.43
CA PHE A 163 9.91 3.72 -5.34
C PHE A 163 10.56 4.35 -6.58
N LEU A 164 11.38 3.56 -7.29
CA LEU A 164 12.17 4.00 -8.45
C LEU A 164 11.74 3.38 -9.78
N CYS A 165 10.66 2.60 -9.81
CA CYS A 165 10.14 2.01 -11.04
C CYS A 165 9.80 3.08 -12.09
N LYS A 166 10.14 2.81 -13.34
CA LYS A 166 9.80 3.66 -14.49
C LYS A 166 8.43 3.32 -15.08
N THR A 167 8.08 2.04 -15.06
CA THR A 167 6.80 1.53 -15.56
C THR A 167 6.10 0.64 -14.52
N ALA A 168 4.83 0.33 -14.76
CA ALA A 168 4.04 -0.57 -13.93
C ALA A 168 4.22 -2.07 -14.28
N LYS A 169 5.09 -2.38 -15.24
CA LYS A 169 5.40 -3.75 -15.71
C LYS A 169 5.66 -4.71 -14.56
N GLY A 170 5.10 -5.91 -14.67
CA GLY A 170 5.11 -6.94 -13.64
C GLY A 170 3.78 -7.04 -12.88
N LEU A 171 3.04 -5.93 -12.72
CA LEU A 171 1.75 -5.93 -12.03
C LEU A 171 0.66 -6.67 -12.80
N GLU A 172 0.73 -6.66 -14.14
CA GLU A 172 -0.16 -7.41 -15.02
C GLU A 172 -0.11 -8.93 -14.81
N ASN A 173 0.97 -9.44 -14.20
CA ASN A 173 1.12 -10.87 -13.92
C ASN A 173 0.39 -11.32 -12.64
N LEU A 174 -0.21 -10.40 -11.89
CA LEU A 174 -0.90 -10.64 -10.63
C LEU A 174 -2.39 -10.78 -10.88
N SER A 175 -2.85 -11.98 -11.22
CA SER A 175 -4.23 -12.23 -11.65
C SER A 175 -5.28 -11.90 -10.59
N ASN A 176 -4.96 -11.97 -9.30
CA ASN A 176 -5.87 -11.64 -8.21
C ASN A 176 -5.83 -10.16 -7.78
N LEU A 177 -5.05 -9.32 -8.46
CA LEU A 177 -4.80 -7.94 -8.05
C LEU A 177 -6.05 -7.06 -8.24
N GLU A 178 -6.54 -6.51 -7.14
CA GLU A 178 -7.74 -5.67 -7.10
C GLU A 178 -7.43 -4.19 -6.81
N GLU A 179 -6.34 -3.91 -6.08
CA GLU A 179 -5.98 -2.55 -5.69
C GLU A 179 -4.48 -2.25 -5.86
N ILE A 180 -4.19 -1.13 -6.53
CA ILE A 180 -2.83 -0.58 -6.69
C ILE A 180 -2.78 0.80 -6.07
N TRP A 181 -1.80 1.02 -5.20
CA TRP A 181 -1.49 2.32 -4.61
C TRP A 181 0.00 2.64 -4.82
N LEU A 182 0.31 3.66 -5.62
CA LEU A 182 1.67 4.07 -5.93
C LEU A 182 1.90 5.52 -5.49
N GLN A 183 2.78 5.70 -4.52
CA GLN A 183 3.07 7.01 -3.93
C GLN A 183 4.55 7.38 -4.08
N MET A 184 4.84 8.63 -4.40
CA MET A 184 6.20 9.18 -4.45
C MET A 184 7.14 8.39 -5.39
N GLY A 185 6.60 7.87 -6.49
CA GLY A 185 7.38 7.24 -7.57
C GLY A 185 8.14 8.29 -8.38
N SER A 186 9.38 8.57 -8.01
CA SER A 186 10.16 9.68 -8.59
C SER A 186 10.50 9.49 -10.08
N LYS A 187 10.45 8.24 -10.57
CA LYS A 187 10.79 7.85 -11.94
C LYS A 187 9.62 7.29 -12.74
N LEU A 188 8.44 7.13 -12.14
CA LEU A 188 7.28 6.55 -12.81
C LEU A 188 6.81 7.47 -13.94
N GLU A 189 6.87 6.98 -15.17
CA GLU A 189 6.58 7.73 -16.40
C GLU A 189 5.43 7.09 -17.19
N ASP A 190 5.24 5.77 -17.06
CA ASP A 190 4.19 5.02 -17.76
C ASP A 190 3.50 4.01 -16.83
N ILE A 191 2.19 3.85 -17.01
CA ILE A 191 1.36 2.87 -16.30
C ILE A 191 0.49 2.04 -17.25
N SER A 192 0.78 2.07 -18.55
CA SER A 192 0.02 1.37 -19.59
C SER A 192 -0.12 -0.13 -19.31
N ASP A 193 0.91 -0.75 -18.70
CA ASP A 193 0.92 -2.14 -18.24
C ASP A 193 -0.29 -2.49 -17.35
N VAL A 194 -0.78 -1.53 -16.55
CA VAL A 194 -1.95 -1.69 -15.65
C VAL A 194 -3.23 -2.03 -16.43
N SER A 195 -3.30 -1.67 -17.72
CA SER A 195 -4.44 -2.00 -18.59
C SER A 195 -4.65 -3.52 -18.75
N ASN A 196 -3.62 -4.32 -18.49
CA ASN A 196 -3.66 -5.78 -18.56
C ASN A 196 -4.02 -6.45 -17.22
N CYS A 197 -4.27 -5.68 -16.15
CA CYS A 197 -4.70 -6.23 -14.87
C CYS A 197 -6.19 -6.60 -14.91
N GLU A 198 -6.50 -7.89 -15.01
CA GLU A 198 -7.85 -8.40 -15.31
C GLU A 198 -8.89 -8.12 -14.22
N ASN A 199 -8.47 -7.99 -12.95
CA ASN A 199 -9.38 -7.84 -11.80
C ASN A 199 -9.23 -6.51 -11.06
N LEU A 200 -8.48 -5.55 -11.64
CA LEU A 200 -8.19 -4.29 -10.97
C LEU A 200 -9.45 -3.44 -10.82
N LYS A 201 -9.75 -3.02 -9.59
CA LYS A 201 -10.90 -2.19 -9.24
C LYS A 201 -10.49 -0.78 -8.82
N ILE A 202 -9.35 -0.64 -8.15
CA ILE A 202 -8.89 0.63 -7.58
C ILE A 202 -7.45 0.93 -8.01
N LEU A 203 -7.24 2.11 -8.59
CA LEU A 203 -5.93 2.66 -8.87
C LEU A 203 -5.76 4.01 -8.14
N ASN A 204 -4.76 4.10 -7.28
CA ASN A 204 -4.37 5.34 -6.64
C ASN A 204 -2.91 5.66 -6.95
N ILE A 205 -2.67 6.84 -7.50
CA ILE A 205 -1.33 7.35 -7.80
C ILE A 205 -1.17 8.75 -7.21
N GLU A 206 -0.15 8.92 -6.39
CA GLU A 206 0.14 10.16 -5.70
C GLU A 206 1.62 10.55 -5.83
N SER A 207 1.89 11.84 -6.07
CA SER A 207 3.24 12.39 -6.08
C SER A 207 4.22 11.70 -7.06
N CYS A 208 3.72 11.06 -8.12
CA CYS A 208 4.49 10.48 -9.21
C CYS A 208 4.65 11.52 -10.33
N ARG A 209 5.43 12.58 -10.05
CA ARG A 209 5.42 13.86 -10.80
C ARG A 209 5.80 13.77 -12.29
N LYS A 210 6.43 12.68 -12.71
CA LYS A 210 6.80 12.43 -14.11
C LYS A 210 5.67 11.81 -14.92
N LEU A 211 4.76 11.08 -14.28
CA LEU A 211 3.56 10.54 -14.92
C LEU A 211 2.54 11.68 -15.12
N LYS A 212 2.45 12.16 -16.36
CA LYS A 212 1.49 13.23 -16.74
C LYS A 212 0.46 12.73 -17.73
N ASP A 213 0.90 11.98 -18.73
CA ASP A 213 0.04 11.39 -19.74
C ASP A 213 -0.46 10.05 -19.26
N ILE A 214 -1.78 9.95 -19.08
CA ILE A 214 -2.43 8.75 -18.56
C ILE A 214 -2.94 7.95 -19.74
N GLN A 215 -2.23 6.87 -20.07
CA GLN A 215 -2.69 5.86 -21.02
C GLN A 215 -3.22 4.66 -20.25
N LEU A 216 -4.54 4.56 -20.13
CA LEU A 216 -5.19 3.54 -19.31
C LEU A 216 -6.46 3.06 -19.99
N LYS A 217 -6.60 1.74 -20.11
CA LYS A 217 -7.81 1.07 -20.62
C LYS A 217 -8.18 -0.05 -19.66
N SER A 218 -9.40 -0.07 -19.14
CA SER A 218 -9.79 -1.13 -18.19
C SER A 218 -11.29 -1.38 -18.19
N LYS A 219 -11.68 -2.65 -18.27
CA LYS A 219 -13.08 -3.09 -18.18
C LYS A 219 -13.57 -3.29 -16.73
N THR A 220 -12.68 -3.20 -15.75
CA THR A 220 -12.95 -3.54 -14.34
C THR A 220 -12.75 -2.39 -13.38
N LEU A 221 -11.97 -1.39 -13.78
CA LEU A 221 -11.61 -0.26 -12.92
C LEU A 221 -12.85 0.56 -12.54
N GLN A 222 -13.06 0.74 -11.25
CA GLN A 222 -14.21 1.43 -10.67
C GLN A 222 -13.82 2.78 -10.05
N LYS A 223 -12.58 2.88 -9.58
CA LYS A 223 -12.10 4.05 -8.85
C LYS A 223 -10.67 4.41 -9.24
N VAL A 224 -10.49 5.67 -9.62
CA VAL A 224 -9.18 6.23 -9.97
C VAL A 224 -8.92 7.49 -9.17
N ILE A 225 -7.75 7.56 -8.54
CA ILE A 225 -7.26 8.72 -7.82
C ILE A 225 -5.87 9.10 -8.35
N PHE A 226 -5.74 10.33 -8.83
CA PHE A 226 -4.48 10.96 -9.22
C PHE A 226 -4.25 12.22 -8.38
N LEU A 227 -3.66 12.13 -7.19
CA LEU A 227 -3.39 13.32 -6.35
C LEU A 227 -2.21 14.17 -6.86
N GLN A 228 -2.16 14.38 -8.16
CA GLN A 228 -1.12 15.06 -8.91
C GLN A 228 -1.69 15.75 -10.15
N LYS A 229 -0.81 16.44 -10.88
CA LYS A 229 -1.12 17.10 -12.14
C LYS A 229 -1.09 16.08 -13.27
N ILE A 230 -2.15 16.01 -14.08
CA ILE A 230 -2.26 15.13 -15.25
C ILE A 230 -2.61 15.96 -16.50
N GLN A 231 -2.29 15.45 -17.68
CA GLN A 231 -2.46 16.17 -18.93
C GLN A 231 -3.94 16.26 -19.35
N SER A 232 -4.59 15.11 -19.44
CA SER A 232 -5.98 14.92 -19.89
C SER A 232 -6.64 13.80 -19.05
N ILE A 233 -7.97 13.76 -19.05
CA ILE A 233 -8.78 12.66 -18.53
C ILE A 233 -9.46 11.85 -19.64
N ASP A 234 -9.03 11.94 -20.91
CA ASP A 234 -9.67 11.22 -22.02
C ASP A 234 -9.70 9.69 -21.83
N PHE A 235 -8.76 9.14 -21.07
CA PHE A 235 -8.70 7.70 -20.74
C PHE A 235 -10.00 7.17 -20.10
N VAL A 236 -10.82 8.03 -19.48
CA VAL A 236 -12.08 7.61 -18.85
C VAL A 236 -13.06 6.99 -19.85
N LYS A 237 -12.96 7.36 -21.14
CA LYS A 237 -13.77 6.79 -22.23
C LYS A 237 -13.45 5.32 -22.48
N ASP A 238 -12.23 4.89 -22.16
CA ASP A 238 -11.76 3.51 -22.26
C ASP A 238 -11.95 2.73 -20.95
N CYS A 239 -12.64 3.32 -19.96
CA CYS A 239 -12.88 2.73 -18.63
C CYS A 239 -14.38 2.67 -18.29
N PRO A 240 -15.18 1.80 -18.93
CA PRO A 240 -16.64 1.85 -18.88
C PRO A 240 -17.28 1.53 -17.51
N LYS A 241 -16.54 0.97 -16.55
CA LYS A 241 -17.01 0.74 -15.17
C LYS A 241 -16.53 1.80 -14.17
N LEU A 242 -15.80 2.81 -14.65
CA LEU A 242 -15.27 3.85 -13.79
C LEU A 242 -16.41 4.72 -13.27
N ASP A 243 -16.60 4.71 -11.95
CA ASP A 243 -17.64 5.49 -11.28
C ASP A 243 -17.04 6.72 -10.59
N PHE A 244 -15.83 6.58 -10.04
CA PHE A 244 -15.17 7.62 -9.26
C PHE A 244 -13.84 8.04 -9.88
N LEU A 245 -13.68 9.34 -10.11
CA LEU A 245 -12.42 9.95 -10.51
C LEU A 245 -12.05 11.09 -9.55
N GLN A 246 -10.83 11.09 -9.05
CA GLN A 246 -10.26 12.25 -8.37
C GLN A 246 -8.93 12.64 -8.97
N PHE A 247 -8.69 13.93 -9.17
CA PHE A 247 -7.36 14.43 -9.56
C PHE A 247 -7.00 15.77 -8.91
N LYS A 248 -5.72 16.12 -8.82
CA LYS A 248 -5.30 17.42 -8.23
C LYS A 248 -5.44 18.56 -9.22
N GLU A 249 -4.88 18.41 -10.42
CA GLU A 249 -4.90 19.44 -11.48
C GLU A 249 -4.92 18.79 -12.87
N LEU A 250 -5.65 19.39 -13.81
CA LEU A 250 -5.76 18.99 -15.20
C LEU A 250 -5.17 20.09 -16.09
N ILE A 251 -4.25 19.74 -16.99
CA ILE A 251 -3.53 20.71 -17.82
C ILE A 251 -4.43 21.30 -18.90
N ASP A 252 -5.14 20.46 -19.64
CA ASP A 252 -6.02 20.91 -20.73
C ASP A 252 -7.32 21.55 -20.24
N GLY A 253 -7.70 21.31 -18.98
CA GLY A 253 -8.94 21.81 -18.37
C GLY A 253 -10.22 21.19 -18.95
N ASN A 254 -10.12 20.14 -19.77
CA ASN A 254 -11.26 19.54 -20.46
C ASN A 254 -11.95 18.49 -19.58
N LEU A 255 -13.16 18.81 -19.10
CA LEU A 255 -13.97 17.92 -18.26
C LEU A 255 -15.09 17.23 -19.04
N GLN A 256 -15.21 17.50 -20.35
CA GLN A 256 -16.19 16.86 -21.21
C GLN A 256 -16.08 15.33 -21.24
N PRO A 257 -14.87 14.71 -21.21
CA PRO A 257 -14.75 13.25 -21.16
C PRO A 257 -15.47 12.61 -19.98
N ALA A 258 -15.52 13.27 -18.81
CA ALA A 258 -16.24 12.77 -17.65
C ALA A 258 -17.76 12.73 -17.85
N ILE A 259 -18.30 13.72 -18.57
CA ILE A 259 -19.72 13.80 -18.91
C ILE A 259 -20.07 12.74 -19.95
N GLU A 260 -19.25 12.61 -21.01
CA GLU A 260 -19.42 11.59 -22.07
C GLU A 260 -19.37 10.17 -21.52
N ALA A 261 -18.45 9.90 -20.60
CA ALA A 261 -18.33 8.62 -19.90
C ALA A 261 -19.38 8.43 -18.80
N LYS A 262 -20.21 9.45 -18.51
CA LYS A 262 -21.27 9.42 -17.49
C LYS A 262 -20.76 9.00 -16.10
N LEU A 263 -19.59 9.52 -15.70
CA LEU A 263 -19.00 9.21 -14.39
C LEU A 263 -19.97 9.58 -13.26
N LYS A 264 -19.91 8.85 -12.13
CA LYS A 264 -20.79 9.13 -11.01
C LYS A 264 -20.28 10.29 -10.16
N GLU A 265 -19.00 10.25 -9.84
CA GLU A 265 -18.36 11.18 -8.93
C GLU A 265 -17.02 11.64 -9.50
N VAL A 266 -16.86 12.96 -9.62
CA VAL A 266 -15.61 13.58 -10.08
C VAL A 266 -15.22 14.67 -9.09
N TYR A 267 -14.04 14.52 -8.48
CA TYR A 267 -13.49 15.49 -7.55
C TYR A 267 -12.17 16.03 -8.06
N PHE A 268 -12.03 17.35 -8.05
CA PHE A 268 -10.75 17.98 -8.32
C PHE A 268 -10.49 19.16 -7.42
N GLY A 269 -9.23 19.60 -7.38
CA GLY A 269 -8.81 20.77 -6.61
C GLY A 269 -9.53 22.06 -7.03
N THR A 270 -9.01 23.21 -6.60
CA THR A 270 -9.63 24.51 -6.89
C THR A 270 -9.80 24.74 -8.40
N LYS A 271 -10.99 25.21 -8.82
CA LYS A 271 -11.28 25.58 -10.22
C LYS A 271 -10.18 26.51 -10.75
N LYS A 272 -9.59 26.14 -11.88
CA LYS A 272 -8.67 27.00 -12.63
C LYS A 272 -9.44 27.68 -13.78
N PRO A 273 -9.00 28.87 -14.24
CA PRO A 273 -9.71 29.60 -15.30
C PRO A 273 -9.87 28.82 -16.61
N ASN A 274 -8.94 27.92 -16.93
CA ASN A 274 -8.97 27.11 -18.14
C ASN A 274 -9.91 25.89 -18.05
N TYR A 275 -10.53 25.63 -16.91
CA TYR A 275 -11.42 24.49 -16.77
C TYR A 275 -12.77 24.77 -17.43
N THR A 276 -13.21 23.84 -18.27
CA THR A 276 -14.53 23.86 -18.92
C THR A 276 -15.70 23.93 -17.92
N HIS A 277 -15.55 23.35 -16.72
CA HIS A 277 -16.57 23.31 -15.68
C HIS A 277 -15.97 23.50 -14.27
N SER A 278 -16.74 24.07 -13.35
CA SER A 278 -16.47 24.02 -11.91
C SER A 278 -16.88 22.67 -11.31
N ASN A 279 -16.39 22.36 -10.10
CA ASN A 279 -16.86 21.19 -9.35
C ASN A 279 -18.40 21.19 -9.21
N LYS A 280 -19.01 22.35 -8.92
CA LYS A 280 -20.46 22.48 -8.73
C LYS A 280 -21.24 22.22 -10.02
N GLU A 281 -20.80 22.81 -11.13
CA GLU A 281 -21.44 22.63 -12.45
C GLU A 281 -21.36 21.17 -12.90
N LEU A 282 -20.17 20.57 -12.85
CA LEU A 282 -19.96 19.18 -13.25
C LEU A 282 -20.81 18.23 -12.38
N THR A 283 -20.80 18.41 -11.06
CA THR A 283 -21.59 17.59 -10.14
C THR A 283 -23.08 17.67 -10.45
N ALA A 284 -23.61 18.86 -10.75
CA ALA A 284 -25.02 19.01 -11.11
C ALA A 284 -25.38 18.25 -12.39
N ILE A 285 -24.53 18.34 -13.43
CA ILE A 285 -24.71 17.62 -14.70
C ILE A 285 -24.70 16.10 -14.49
N LEU A 286 -23.68 15.58 -13.78
CA LEU A 286 -23.55 14.15 -13.54
C LEU A 286 -24.73 13.59 -12.73
N ASN A 287 -25.21 14.34 -11.73
CA ASN A 287 -26.39 13.96 -10.95
C ASN A 287 -27.67 13.91 -11.82
N GLU A 288 -27.83 14.83 -12.78
CA GLU A 288 -28.97 14.81 -13.69
C GLU A 288 -28.90 13.58 -14.63
N LEU A 289 -27.72 13.26 -15.15
CA LEU A 289 -27.51 12.09 -16.00
C LEU A 289 -27.84 10.78 -15.27
N GLN A 290 -27.47 10.64 -14.00
CA GLN A 290 -27.79 9.45 -13.20
C GLN A 290 -29.30 9.26 -12.99
N LYS A 291 -30.05 10.36 -12.77
CA LYS A 291 -31.51 10.29 -12.64
C LYS A 291 -32.18 9.72 -13.89
N LYS A 292 -31.67 10.07 -15.08
CA LYS A 292 -32.20 9.59 -16.37
C LYS A 292 -31.92 8.11 -16.65
N ILE A 293 -30.96 7.49 -15.95
CA ILE A 293 -30.64 6.05 -16.08
C ILE A 293 -31.52 5.19 -15.18
N THR A 294 -32.13 5.78 -14.14
CA THR A 294 -32.92 5.07 -13.11
C THR A 294 -34.42 5.03 -13.44
N LEU A 295 -34.85 5.66 -14.54
CA LEU A 295 -36.22 5.68 -15.08
C LEU A 295 -36.31 4.78 -16.32
#